data_AF-A0A956PQM4-F1
#
_entry.id   AF-A0A956PQM4-F1
#
_cell.length_a   1.000
_cell.length_b   1.000
_cell.length_c   1.000
_cell.angle_alpha   90.00
_cell.angle_beta   90.00
_cell.angle_gamma   90.00
#
_symmetry.space_group_name_H-M   'P 1'
#
loop_
_entity.id
_entity.type
_entity.pdbx_description
1 polymer ?
#
loop_
_entity_poly.entity_id
_entity_poly.type
_entity_poly.pdbx_seq_one_letter_code
_entity_poly.pdbx_strand_id
1 'polypeptide(L)'
;MRPTPTHLRAFSLLETLIAIFLIVMALLVVTRLMHQSLQRGTAVERRLTATLFAQDKLEEIRAWALDPGNFHGDWSSWDGATFTHPDFPDYQVRTSLSEQPLSTPSRLLEEVYPPDRQRILNEACKGVTVECWWSDDQRDRIELNTLVGAPSDTFRLPNSIEITPSAQTLAKDSSASFTAKAFDSGGREIKGLTFSWFIVPKSGTGTLVGQSRDGRTAEIGHWLYALDGTSHTFAPGLCEFAVRARFNGVEAVGSAEVQLQ
;
A
#
# COMPACT_ATOMS: atom_id res chain seq x y z
N MET A 1 -78.00 33.53 56.77
CA MET A 1 -76.87 34.00 55.95
C MET A 1 -75.81 32.91 55.93
N ARG A 2 -75.69 32.15 54.84
CA ARG A 2 -74.51 31.32 54.52
C ARG A 2 -74.53 31.07 52.99
N PRO A 3 -73.42 31.31 52.28
CA PRO A 3 -73.40 31.31 50.82
C PRO A 3 -73.29 29.89 50.26
N THR A 4 -73.80 29.71 49.05
CA THR A 4 -73.62 28.53 48.19
C THR A 4 -72.19 28.42 47.67
N PRO A 5 -71.66 27.21 47.44
CA PRO A 5 -70.61 27.02 46.45
C PRO A 5 -71.12 26.14 45.30
N THR A 6 -71.53 26.78 44.21
CA THR A 6 -71.77 26.15 42.90
C THR A 6 -70.48 26.23 42.08
N HIS A 7 -69.48 25.41 42.35
CA HIS A 7 -68.24 25.41 41.55
C HIS A 7 -67.57 24.03 41.50
N LEU A 8 -68.12 23.05 40.77
CA LEU A 8 -67.36 21.80 40.51
C LEU A 8 -67.59 21.13 39.14
N ARG A 9 -68.48 21.63 38.26
CA ARG A 9 -68.76 20.94 36.97
C ARG A 9 -67.94 21.45 35.78
N ALA A 10 -67.48 22.71 35.79
CA ALA A 10 -66.68 23.28 34.71
C ALA A 10 -65.24 22.72 34.65
N PHE A 11 -64.71 22.20 35.76
CA PHE A 11 -63.35 21.64 35.83
C PHE A 11 -63.21 20.30 35.08
N SER A 12 -64.23 19.42 35.10
CA SER A 12 -64.12 18.10 34.44
C SER A 12 -64.11 18.18 32.91
N LEU A 13 -64.80 19.15 32.31
CA LEU A 13 -64.87 19.29 30.85
C LEU A 13 -63.55 19.86 30.31
N LEU A 14 -62.98 20.85 30.99
CA LEU A 14 -61.65 21.40 30.68
C LEU A 14 -60.57 20.32 30.83
N GLU A 15 -60.63 19.50 31.89
CA GLU A 15 -59.71 18.40 32.12
C GLU A 15 -59.80 17.32 31.02
N THR A 16 -61.02 16.95 30.59
CA THR A 16 -61.17 16.04 29.44
C THR A 16 -60.65 16.64 28.13
N LEU A 17 -60.82 17.95 27.90
CA LEU A 17 -60.28 18.64 26.72
C LEU A 17 -58.74 18.65 26.72
N ILE A 18 -58.13 18.94 27.88
CA ILE A 18 -56.67 18.92 28.04
C ILE A 18 -56.16 17.48 27.90
N ALA A 19 -56.83 16.49 28.48
CA ALA A 19 -56.46 15.08 28.34
C ALA A 19 -56.52 14.60 26.89
N ILE A 20 -57.59 14.96 26.15
CA ILE A 20 -57.69 14.66 24.72
C ILE A 20 -56.55 15.33 23.95
N PHE A 21 -56.26 16.61 24.23
CA PHE A 21 -55.17 17.32 23.56
C PHE A 21 -53.79 16.68 23.84
N LEU A 22 -53.54 16.28 25.08
CA LEU A 22 -52.31 15.58 25.48
C LEU A 22 -52.20 14.20 24.81
N ILE A 23 -53.29 13.44 24.75
CA ILE A 23 -53.31 12.13 24.07
C ILE A 23 -53.06 12.31 22.58
N VAL A 24 -53.71 13.28 21.93
CA VAL A 24 -53.50 13.56 20.50
C VAL A 24 -52.06 13.99 20.24
N MET A 25 -51.51 14.88 21.06
CA MET A 25 -50.09 15.28 20.95
C MET A 25 -49.14 14.10 21.15
N ALA A 26 -49.38 13.26 22.16
CA ALA A 26 -48.58 12.06 22.40
C ALA A 26 -48.66 11.09 21.22
N LEU A 27 -49.86 10.87 20.66
CA LEU A 27 -50.07 10.00 19.50
C LEU A 27 -49.33 10.53 18.26
N LEU A 28 -49.36 11.84 18.02
CA LEU A 28 -48.63 12.49 16.92
C LEU A 28 -47.11 12.36 17.08
N VAL A 29 -46.60 12.49 18.31
CA VAL A 29 -45.16 12.30 18.58
C VAL A 29 -44.76 10.84 18.34
N VAL A 30 -45.52 9.87 18.86
CA VAL A 30 -45.22 8.43 18.69
C VAL A 30 -45.25 8.02 17.22
N THR A 31 -46.27 8.45 16.47
CA THR A 31 -46.35 8.17 15.03
C THR A 31 -45.19 8.77 14.25
N ARG A 32 -44.77 10.01 14.57
CA ARG A 32 -43.56 10.60 13.97
C ARG A 32 -42.30 9.82 14.30
N LEU A 33 -42.11 9.42 15.56
CA LEU A 33 -40.95 8.64 15.99
C LEU A 33 -40.90 7.28 15.30
N MET A 34 -42.04 6.61 15.18
CA MET A 34 -42.15 5.34 14.45
C MET A 34 -41.78 5.51 12.98
N HIS A 35 -42.30 6.54 12.32
CA HIS A 35 -41.96 6.82 10.92
C HIS A 35 -40.46 7.11 10.74
N GLN A 36 -39.87 7.93 11.61
CA GLN A 36 -38.44 8.21 11.60
C GLN A 36 -37.60 6.96 11.87
N SER A 37 -38.04 6.07 12.76
CA SER A 37 -37.34 4.81 13.05
C SER A 37 -37.35 3.88 11.83
N LEU A 38 -38.48 3.76 11.14
CA LEU A 38 -38.59 2.92 9.95
C LEU A 38 -37.72 3.46 8.81
N GLN A 39 -37.73 4.77 8.59
CA GLN A 39 -36.86 5.42 7.60
C GLN A 39 -35.37 5.25 7.92
N ARG A 40 -35.00 5.32 9.20
CA ARG A 40 -33.62 5.04 9.62
C ARG A 40 -33.25 3.57 9.43
N GLY A 41 -34.19 2.65 9.68
CA GLY A 41 -33.99 1.22 9.47
C GLY A 41 -33.64 0.91 8.01
N THR A 42 -34.43 1.41 7.06
CA THR A 42 -34.17 1.21 5.63
C THR A 42 -32.89 1.90 5.17
N ALA A 43 -32.57 3.08 5.70
CA ALA A 43 -31.31 3.76 5.39
C ALA A 43 -30.08 2.98 5.88
N VAL A 44 -30.15 2.38 7.08
CA VAL A 44 -29.07 1.52 7.61
C VAL A 44 -28.94 0.25 6.78
N GLU A 45 -30.05 -0.40 6.45
CA GLU A 45 -30.06 -1.61 5.62
C GLU A 45 -29.42 -1.36 4.25
N ARG A 46 -29.78 -0.27 3.57
CA ARG A 46 -29.18 0.10 2.28
C ARG A 46 -27.67 0.30 2.38
N ARG A 47 -27.20 0.95 3.46
CA ARG A 47 -25.77 1.16 3.69
C ARG A 47 -25.02 -0.14 3.97
N LEU A 48 -25.63 -1.06 4.71
CA LEU A 48 -25.05 -2.39 4.94
C LEU A 48 -24.93 -3.16 3.62
N THR A 49 -25.99 -3.19 2.81
CA THR A 49 -25.98 -3.85 1.50
C THR A 49 -24.94 -3.24 0.56
N ALA A 50 -24.87 -1.91 0.47
CA ALA A 50 -23.85 -1.21 -0.31
C ALA A 50 -22.43 -1.52 0.16
N THR A 51 -22.21 -1.63 1.48
CA THR A 51 -20.90 -1.97 2.06
C THR A 51 -20.52 -3.41 1.68
N LEU A 52 -21.45 -4.36 1.76
CA LEU A 52 -21.21 -5.75 1.37
C LEU A 52 -20.83 -5.86 -0.10
N PHE A 53 -21.54 -5.15 -0.98
CA PHE A 53 -21.22 -5.16 -2.41
C PHE A 53 -19.85 -4.53 -2.70
N ALA A 54 -19.53 -3.40 -2.06
CA ALA A 54 -18.22 -2.77 -2.20
C ALA A 54 -17.08 -3.67 -1.67
N GLN A 55 -17.32 -4.39 -0.57
CA GLN A 55 -16.36 -5.36 -0.02
C GLN A 55 -16.17 -6.56 -0.96
N ASP A 56 -17.25 -7.11 -1.51
CA ASP A 56 -17.18 -8.21 -2.48
C ASP A 56 -16.33 -7.82 -3.70
N LYS A 57 -16.54 -6.62 -4.25
CA LYS A 57 -15.69 -6.12 -5.35
C LYS A 57 -14.24 -5.87 -4.94
N LEU A 58 -13.99 -5.38 -3.72
CA LEU A 58 -12.63 -5.25 -3.20
C LEU A 58 -11.92 -6.61 -3.10
N GLU A 59 -12.62 -7.66 -2.67
CA GLU A 59 -12.04 -9.01 -2.60
C GLU A 59 -11.78 -9.59 -3.98
N GLU A 60 -12.64 -9.34 -4.97
CA GLU A 60 -12.40 -9.74 -6.35
C GLU A 60 -11.13 -9.07 -6.92
N ILE A 61 -10.96 -7.76 -6.69
CA ILE A 61 -9.75 -7.02 -7.09
C ILE A 61 -8.52 -7.60 -6.39
N ARG A 62 -8.59 -7.86 -5.08
CA ARG A 62 -7.48 -8.45 -4.32
C ARG A 62 -7.12 -9.83 -4.86
N ALA A 63 -8.11 -10.68 -5.12
CA ALA A 63 -7.92 -12.02 -5.65
C ALA A 63 -7.29 -11.99 -7.05
N TRP A 64 -7.74 -11.10 -7.93
CA TRP A 64 -7.14 -10.89 -9.25
C TRP A 64 -5.68 -10.42 -9.15
N ALA A 65 -5.41 -9.50 -8.22
CA ALA A 65 -4.09 -8.93 -7.95
C ALA A 65 -3.12 -9.88 -7.23
N LEU A 66 -3.57 -11.06 -6.76
CA LEU A 66 -2.66 -12.07 -6.18
C LEU A 66 -1.72 -12.65 -7.22
N ASP A 67 -2.11 -12.68 -8.50
CA ASP A 67 -1.20 -13.06 -9.58
C ASP A 67 -0.20 -11.92 -9.82
N PRO A 68 1.11 -12.16 -9.64
CA PRO A 68 2.12 -11.15 -9.92
C PRO A 68 2.01 -10.58 -11.33
N GLY A 69 1.66 -11.39 -12.34
CA GLY A 69 1.47 -10.96 -13.73
C GLY A 69 0.38 -9.89 -13.88
N ASN A 70 -0.73 -10.05 -13.17
CA ASN A 70 -1.83 -9.10 -13.14
C ASN A 70 -1.46 -7.83 -12.37
N PHE A 71 -0.88 -7.98 -11.17
CA PHE A 71 -0.55 -6.83 -10.31
C PHE A 71 0.42 -5.84 -10.98
N HIS A 72 1.45 -6.36 -11.65
CA HIS A 72 2.42 -5.54 -12.37
C HIS A 72 2.01 -5.25 -13.82
N GLY A 73 0.85 -5.77 -14.24
CA GLY A 73 0.31 -5.62 -15.58
C GLY A 73 -0.63 -4.42 -15.71
N ASP A 74 -1.58 -4.55 -16.63
CA ASP A 74 -2.56 -3.52 -16.92
C ASP A 74 -3.79 -3.61 -15.99
N TRP A 75 -4.06 -2.51 -15.30
CA TRP A 75 -5.21 -2.37 -14.41
C TRP A 75 -6.41 -1.65 -15.06
N SER A 76 -6.34 -1.32 -16.35
CA SER A 76 -7.39 -0.58 -17.07
C SER A 76 -8.78 -1.24 -17.01
N SER A 77 -8.83 -2.57 -16.85
CA SER A 77 -10.09 -3.31 -16.65
C SER A 77 -10.81 -2.95 -15.34
N TRP A 78 -10.08 -2.43 -14.35
CA TRP A 78 -10.59 -2.00 -13.06
C TRP A 78 -10.64 -0.48 -12.92
N ASP A 79 -9.80 0.29 -13.61
CA ASP A 79 -9.79 1.74 -13.43
C ASP A 79 -10.98 2.43 -14.12
N GLY A 80 -11.83 3.10 -13.35
CA GLY A 80 -13.02 3.80 -13.84
C GLY A 80 -14.16 2.87 -14.28
N ALA A 81 -14.01 1.55 -14.11
CA ALA A 81 -15.02 0.57 -14.49
C ALA A 81 -16.22 0.61 -13.53
N THR A 82 -17.42 0.42 -14.09
CA THR A 82 -18.67 0.33 -13.32
C THR A 82 -19.22 -1.09 -13.40
N PHE A 83 -19.55 -1.64 -12.24
CA PHE A 83 -20.02 -3.00 -12.05
C PHE A 83 -21.42 -3.03 -11.46
N THR A 84 -22.16 -4.06 -11.82
CA THR A 84 -23.46 -4.43 -11.27
C THR A 84 -23.40 -5.90 -10.86
N HIS A 85 -24.25 -6.31 -9.92
CA HIS A 85 -24.30 -7.69 -9.47
C HIS A 85 -25.75 -8.18 -9.37
N PRO A 86 -26.05 -9.43 -9.77
CA PRO A 86 -27.41 -9.96 -9.70
C PRO A 86 -28.01 -9.92 -8.29
N ASP A 87 -27.18 -10.14 -7.26
CA ASP A 87 -27.61 -10.09 -5.85
C ASP A 87 -27.82 -8.67 -5.32
N PHE A 88 -27.38 -7.65 -6.08
CA PHE A 88 -27.47 -6.23 -5.72
C PHE A 88 -28.00 -5.39 -6.90
N PRO A 89 -29.23 -5.63 -7.37
CA PRO A 89 -29.73 -5.06 -8.63
C PRO A 89 -29.89 -3.53 -8.61
N ASP A 90 -30.15 -2.95 -7.44
CA ASP A 90 -30.34 -1.50 -7.27
C ASP A 90 -29.04 -0.73 -7.00
N TYR A 91 -27.91 -1.43 -6.91
CA TYR A 91 -26.62 -0.86 -6.53
C TYR A 91 -25.65 -0.91 -7.70
N GLN A 92 -24.83 0.13 -7.80
CA GLN A 92 -23.73 0.21 -8.75
C GLN A 92 -22.44 0.47 -7.99
N VAL A 93 -21.35 -0.09 -8.50
CA VAL A 93 -20.01 0.09 -7.94
C VAL A 93 -19.10 0.63 -9.02
N ARG A 94 -18.29 1.61 -8.67
CA ARG A 94 -17.18 2.12 -9.50
C ARG A 94 -15.89 1.98 -8.74
N THR A 95 -14.88 1.55 -9.47
CA THR A 95 -13.53 1.38 -8.96
C THR A 95 -12.65 2.47 -9.56
N SER A 96 -11.77 3.03 -8.75
CA SER A 96 -10.77 3.99 -9.21
C SER A 96 -9.44 3.71 -8.56
N LEU A 97 -8.38 3.80 -9.35
CA LEU A 97 -7.03 3.45 -8.94
C LEU A 97 -6.18 4.70 -8.72
N SER A 98 -5.22 4.59 -7.80
CA SER A 98 -4.21 5.60 -7.57
C SER A 98 -2.84 4.98 -7.36
N GLU A 99 -1.81 5.64 -7.86
CA GLU A 99 -0.42 5.29 -7.54
C GLU A 99 -0.12 5.72 -6.11
N GLN A 100 0.34 4.78 -5.28
CA GLN A 100 0.70 5.05 -3.89
C GLN A 100 2.19 4.73 -3.65
N PRO A 101 3.09 5.69 -3.92
CA PRO A 101 4.51 5.48 -3.62
C PRO A 101 4.75 5.35 -2.12
N LEU A 102 5.52 4.33 -1.71
CA LEU A 102 5.89 4.11 -0.32
C LEU A 102 7.38 4.40 -0.09
N SER A 103 7.70 5.23 0.90
CA SER A 103 9.08 5.53 1.29
C SER A 103 9.65 4.47 2.22
N THR A 104 10.93 4.12 2.08
CA THR A 104 11.60 3.17 2.99
C THR A 104 12.90 3.77 3.54
N PRO A 105 13.16 3.71 4.86
CA PRO A 105 12.38 2.96 5.85
C PRO A 105 11.11 3.68 6.31
N SER A 106 11.05 5.01 6.21
CA SER A 106 9.84 5.80 6.44
C SER A 106 9.92 7.13 5.69
N ARG A 107 8.77 7.74 5.41
CA ARG A 107 8.71 9.04 4.70
C ARG A 107 9.55 10.12 5.37
N LEU A 108 9.43 10.24 6.70
CA LEU A 108 10.14 11.26 7.47
C LEU A 108 11.67 11.11 7.40
N LEU A 109 12.18 9.88 7.29
CA LEU A 109 13.61 9.64 7.12
C LEU A 109 14.09 9.86 5.69
N GLU A 110 13.21 9.69 4.70
CA GLU A 110 13.53 9.98 3.30
C GLU A 110 13.48 11.48 2.98
N GLU A 111 12.61 12.25 3.62
CA GLU A 111 12.45 13.70 3.38
C GLU A 111 13.71 14.54 3.61
N VAL A 112 14.68 14.01 4.38
CA VAL A 112 16.00 14.66 4.59
C VAL A 112 16.83 14.66 3.29
N TYR A 113 16.57 13.73 2.37
CA TYR A 113 17.29 13.60 1.12
C TYR A 113 16.59 14.35 -0.03
N PRO A 114 17.36 14.88 -0.99
CA PRO A 114 16.83 15.39 -2.25
C PRO A 114 15.93 14.35 -2.95
N PRO A 115 14.86 14.75 -3.67
CA PRO A 115 13.88 13.84 -4.26
C PRO A 115 14.47 12.74 -5.16
N ASP A 116 15.58 13.01 -5.84
CA ASP A 116 16.31 12.07 -6.69
C ASP A 116 17.05 10.97 -5.92
N ARG A 117 17.30 11.19 -4.62
CA ARG A 117 18.00 10.26 -3.72
C ARG A 117 17.07 9.58 -2.72
N GLN A 118 15.81 9.95 -2.69
CA GLN A 118 14.82 9.33 -1.83
C GLN A 118 14.54 7.91 -2.27
N ARG A 119 14.45 7.00 -1.31
CA ARG A 119 14.12 5.61 -1.57
C ARG A 119 12.62 5.41 -1.55
N ILE A 120 12.07 5.30 -2.75
CA ILE A 120 10.62 5.16 -2.99
C ILE A 120 10.34 3.82 -3.68
N LEU A 121 9.37 3.08 -3.12
CA LEU A 121 8.80 1.87 -3.69
C LEU A 121 7.55 2.24 -4.48
N ASN A 122 7.70 2.49 -5.78
CA ASN A 122 6.59 2.88 -6.64
C ASN A 122 5.63 1.71 -6.95
N GLU A 123 6.08 0.47 -6.82
CA GLU A 123 5.33 -0.73 -7.21
C GLU A 123 5.02 -1.65 -6.01
N ALA A 124 5.13 -1.13 -4.78
CA ALA A 124 4.86 -1.92 -3.58
C ALA A 124 3.35 -2.05 -3.27
N CYS A 125 2.54 -1.05 -3.66
CA CYS A 125 1.09 -1.12 -3.54
C CYS A 125 0.39 -0.23 -4.57
N LYS A 126 -0.88 -0.53 -4.82
CA LYS A 126 -1.82 0.31 -5.56
C LYS A 126 -2.91 0.79 -4.61
N GLY A 127 -3.27 2.06 -4.68
CA GLY A 127 -4.45 2.59 -4.02
C GLY A 127 -5.69 2.18 -4.80
N VAL A 128 -6.67 1.60 -4.10
CA VAL A 128 -7.94 1.18 -4.69
C VAL A 128 -9.06 1.84 -3.90
N THR A 129 -9.88 2.59 -4.62
CA THR A 129 -11.09 3.23 -4.12
C THR A 129 -12.29 2.58 -4.77
N VAL A 130 -13.24 2.12 -3.96
CA VAL A 130 -14.48 1.50 -4.41
C VAL A 130 -15.64 2.34 -3.92
N GLU A 131 -16.30 3.01 -4.85
CA GLU A 131 -17.50 3.81 -4.59
C GLU A 131 -18.73 2.98 -4.95
N CYS A 132 -19.63 2.78 -3.99
CA CYS A 132 -20.94 2.18 -4.23
C CYS A 132 -22.04 3.23 -4.05
N TRP A 133 -23.02 3.26 -4.95
CA TRP A 133 -24.19 4.13 -4.87
C TRP A 133 -25.47 3.38 -5.24
N TRP A 134 -26.61 3.85 -4.72
CA TRP A 134 -27.95 3.31 -5.01
C TRP A 134 -28.97 4.41 -5.38
N SER A 135 -28.52 5.66 -5.47
CA SER A 135 -29.30 6.76 -6.02
C SER A 135 -28.34 7.85 -6.54
N ASP A 136 -28.89 8.83 -7.26
CA ASP A 136 -28.10 9.95 -7.77
C ASP A 136 -27.67 10.94 -6.66
N ASP A 137 -28.27 10.85 -5.46
CA ASP A 137 -27.90 11.68 -4.32
C ASP A 137 -26.50 11.32 -3.80
N GLN A 138 -25.68 12.32 -3.55
CA GLN A 138 -24.34 12.15 -2.99
C GLN A 138 -24.36 11.53 -1.59
N ARG A 139 -25.47 11.66 -0.87
CA ARG A 139 -25.66 11.06 0.48
C ARG A 139 -25.87 9.55 0.44
N ASP A 140 -26.23 9.03 -0.72
CA ASP A 140 -26.56 7.63 -0.97
C ASP A 140 -25.38 6.89 -1.59
N ARG A 141 -24.19 7.18 -1.05
CA ARG A 141 -22.92 6.64 -1.51
C ARG A 141 -22.05 6.20 -0.34
N ILE A 142 -21.25 5.17 -0.58
CA ILE A 142 -20.22 4.69 0.34
C ILE A 142 -18.92 4.54 -0.44
N GLU A 143 -17.83 4.97 0.16
CA GLU A 143 -16.49 4.87 -0.41
C GLU A 143 -15.63 4.00 0.51
N LEU A 144 -15.02 2.97 -0.07
CA LEU A 144 -14.03 2.13 0.60
C LEU A 144 -12.67 2.36 -0.03
N ASN A 145 -11.72 2.83 0.78
CA ASN A 145 -10.35 3.11 0.38
C ASN A 145 -9.41 2.08 0.99
N THR A 146 -8.61 1.44 0.16
CA THR A 146 -7.64 0.44 0.60
C THR A 146 -6.36 0.48 -0.23
N LEU A 147 -5.30 -0.14 0.29
CA LEU A 147 -4.07 -0.38 -0.43
C LEU A 147 -3.99 -1.86 -0.75
N VAL A 148 -3.83 -2.20 -2.02
CA VAL A 148 -3.53 -3.56 -2.47
C VAL A 148 -2.03 -3.67 -2.61
N GLY A 149 -1.40 -4.47 -1.75
CA GLY A 149 0.05 -4.71 -1.79
C GLY A 149 0.44 -5.62 -2.95
N ALA A 150 1.67 -5.48 -3.42
CA ALA A 150 2.25 -6.40 -4.39
C ALA A 150 2.23 -7.83 -3.83
N PRO A 151 1.87 -8.83 -4.66
CA PRO A 151 1.83 -10.21 -4.21
C PRO A 151 3.22 -10.72 -3.82
N SER A 152 3.25 -11.77 -3.00
CA SER A 152 4.50 -12.43 -2.62
C SER A 152 5.07 -13.17 -3.82
N ASP A 153 6.15 -12.66 -4.39
CA ASP A 153 6.94 -13.35 -5.43
C ASP A 153 8.23 -13.94 -4.82
N THR A 154 8.91 -14.79 -5.59
CA THR A 154 10.20 -15.37 -5.24
C THR A 154 11.25 -14.94 -6.25
N PHE A 155 12.53 -15.11 -5.92
CA PHE A 155 13.60 -14.85 -6.88
C PHE A 155 13.53 -15.81 -8.07
N ARG A 156 13.93 -15.32 -9.24
CA ARG A 156 14.25 -16.16 -10.39
C ARG A 156 15.35 -17.15 -10.03
N LEU A 157 15.23 -18.40 -10.47
CA LEU A 157 16.28 -19.41 -10.34
C LEU A 157 16.55 -20.08 -11.70
N PRO A 158 17.82 -20.27 -12.11
CA PRO A 158 19.05 -19.66 -11.55
C PRO A 158 19.17 -18.17 -11.90
N ASN A 159 20.26 -17.53 -11.48
CA ASN A 159 20.59 -16.12 -11.78
C ASN A 159 19.57 -15.12 -11.21
N SER A 160 19.33 -15.20 -9.90
CA SER A 160 18.45 -14.29 -9.17
C SER A 160 18.93 -12.84 -9.20
N ILE A 161 20.24 -12.63 -9.25
CA ILE A 161 20.87 -11.31 -9.30
C ILE A 161 21.88 -11.29 -10.45
N GLU A 162 21.75 -10.30 -11.33
CA GLU A 162 22.68 -10.00 -12.40
C GLU A 162 23.52 -8.78 -12.05
N ILE A 163 24.83 -8.87 -12.28
CA ILE A 163 25.78 -7.80 -12.04
C ILE A 163 26.41 -7.36 -13.37
N THR A 164 26.45 -6.05 -13.59
CA THR A 164 27.08 -5.43 -14.76
C THR A 164 28.16 -4.45 -14.32
N PRO A 165 29.43 -4.59 -14.77
CA PRO A 165 29.94 -5.69 -15.60
C PRO A 165 30.05 -7.02 -14.82
N SER A 166 30.01 -8.16 -15.51
CA SER A 166 30.14 -9.48 -14.87
C SER A 166 31.59 -9.85 -14.54
N ALA A 167 32.56 -9.20 -15.17
CA ALA A 167 33.96 -9.31 -14.85
C ALA A 167 34.71 -7.99 -15.15
N GLN A 168 35.77 -7.71 -14.40
CA GLN A 168 36.60 -6.52 -14.60
C GLN A 168 38.07 -6.76 -14.25
N THR A 169 38.97 -6.00 -14.87
CA THR A 169 40.38 -5.92 -14.48
C THR A 169 40.67 -4.52 -13.97
N LEU A 170 41.30 -4.42 -12.81
CA LEU A 170 41.66 -3.17 -12.17
C LEU A 170 43.17 -3.07 -12.00
N ALA A 171 43.73 -1.99 -12.52
CA ALA A 171 45.11 -1.61 -12.24
C ALA A 171 45.23 -1.09 -10.80
N LYS A 172 46.44 -1.06 -10.27
CA LYS A 172 46.79 -0.32 -9.06
C LYS A 172 46.20 1.11 -9.07
N ASP A 173 45.68 1.55 -7.92
CA ASP A 173 45.11 2.89 -7.69
C ASP A 173 43.93 3.23 -8.63
N SER A 174 43.27 2.22 -9.20
CA SER A 174 42.08 2.38 -10.04
C SER A 174 40.83 1.80 -9.37
N SER A 175 39.68 2.31 -9.80
CA SER A 175 38.37 1.86 -9.32
C SER A 175 37.40 1.57 -10.44
N ALA A 176 36.35 0.84 -10.10
CA ALA A 176 35.31 0.44 -11.02
C ALA A 176 33.94 0.39 -10.36
N SER A 177 32.93 0.84 -11.11
CA SER A 177 31.54 0.79 -10.71
C SER A 177 30.83 -0.43 -11.28
N PHE A 178 30.05 -1.08 -10.43
CA PHE A 178 29.18 -2.21 -10.75
C PHE A 178 27.74 -1.83 -10.47
N THR A 179 26.83 -2.42 -11.24
CA THR A 179 25.38 -2.28 -11.07
C THR A 179 24.75 -3.65 -10.85
N ALA A 180 23.89 -3.77 -9.85
CA ALA A 180 23.12 -4.99 -9.56
C ALA A 180 21.64 -4.82 -9.92
N LYS A 181 21.07 -5.85 -10.52
CA LYS A 181 19.64 -6.01 -10.76
C LYS A 181 19.19 -7.39 -10.31
N ALA A 182 18.03 -7.49 -9.68
CA ALA A 182 17.47 -8.76 -9.29
C ALA A 182 16.13 -9.00 -9.98
N PHE A 183 15.84 -10.26 -10.26
CA PHE A 183 14.66 -10.67 -11.02
C PHE A 183 13.76 -11.60 -10.21
N ASP A 184 12.46 -11.44 -10.40
CA ASP A 184 11.44 -12.32 -9.85
C ASP A 184 11.27 -13.60 -10.68
N SER A 185 10.44 -14.53 -10.22
CA SER A 185 10.18 -15.80 -10.90
C SER A 185 9.61 -15.63 -12.32
N GLY A 186 8.92 -14.52 -12.59
CA GLY A 186 8.42 -14.11 -13.90
C GLY A 186 9.45 -13.41 -14.79
N GLY A 187 10.70 -13.22 -14.32
CA GLY A 187 11.77 -12.57 -15.06
C GLY A 187 11.70 -11.04 -15.08
N ARG A 188 10.90 -10.41 -14.20
CA ARG A 188 10.79 -8.95 -14.08
C ARG A 188 11.74 -8.42 -13.02
N GLU A 189 12.22 -7.21 -13.23
CA GLU A 189 13.14 -6.57 -12.30
C GLU A 189 12.43 -6.17 -11.00
N ILE A 190 12.96 -6.63 -9.86
CA ILE A 190 12.42 -6.27 -8.54
C ILE A 190 12.97 -4.90 -8.14
N LYS A 191 12.18 -3.84 -8.34
CA LYS A 191 12.62 -2.46 -8.14
C LYS A 191 12.89 -2.10 -6.68
N GLY A 192 12.14 -2.67 -5.75
CA GLY A 192 12.12 -2.29 -4.33
C GLY A 192 13.26 -2.83 -3.43
N LEU A 193 14.18 -3.62 -4.00
CA LEU A 193 15.21 -4.29 -3.22
C LEU A 193 16.35 -3.37 -2.77
N THR A 194 16.95 -3.75 -1.64
CA THR A 194 18.24 -3.23 -1.20
C THR A 194 19.31 -4.27 -1.45
N PHE A 195 20.44 -3.80 -1.91
CA PHE A 195 21.62 -4.62 -2.13
C PHE A 195 22.70 -4.27 -1.10
N SER A 196 23.42 -5.29 -0.65
CA SER A 196 24.58 -5.15 0.21
C SER A 196 25.77 -5.77 -0.51
N TRP A 197 26.77 -4.94 -0.81
CA TRP A 197 27.99 -5.36 -1.48
C TRP A 197 29.05 -5.79 -0.49
N PHE A 198 29.84 -6.78 -0.89
CA PHE A 198 30.97 -7.29 -0.13
C PHE A 198 32.00 -7.90 -1.07
N ILE A 199 33.24 -7.94 -0.61
CA ILE A 199 34.35 -8.52 -1.36
C ILE A 199 34.63 -9.90 -0.78
N VAL A 200 34.67 -10.91 -1.64
CA VAL A 200 35.11 -12.25 -1.29
C VAL A 200 36.53 -12.43 -1.84
N PRO A 201 37.56 -12.35 -0.99
CA PRO A 201 38.94 -12.50 -1.43
C PRO A 201 39.18 -13.94 -1.91
N LYS A 202 39.94 -14.09 -3.01
CA LYS A 202 40.49 -15.38 -3.44
C LYS A 202 42.01 -15.32 -3.29
N SER A 203 42.71 -14.86 -4.31
CA SER A 203 44.15 -14.62 -4.29
C SER A 203 44.53 -13.16 -4.12
N GLY A 204 43.58 -12.23 -4.34
CA GLY A 204 43.73 -10.80 -4.11
C GLY A 204 42.55 -10.21 -3.33
N THR A 205 42.64 -8.93 -2.96
CA THR A 205 41.54 -8.20 -2.30
C THR A 205 41.57 -6.71 -2.63
N GLY A 206 40.39 -6.12 -2.78
CA GLY A 206 40.20 -4.68 -2.97
C GLY A 206 39.50 -4.04 -1.77
N THR A 207 39.08 -2.79 -1.94
CA THR A 207 38.27 -2.03 -0.98
C THR A 207 36.96 -1.61 -1.61
N LEU A 208 35.86 -1.73 -0.86
CA LEU A 208 34.58 -1.12 -1.23
C LEU A 208 34.68 0.40 -0.98
N VAL A 209 34.69 1.19 -2.06
CA VAL A 209 34.90 2.65 -2.02
C VAL A 209 33.62 3.37 -1.65
N GLY A 210 32.51 2.95 -2.26
CA GLY A 210 31.22 3.55 -2.06
C GLY A 210 30.11 2.68 -2.61
N GLN A 211 28.90 2.92 -2.13
CA GLN A 211 27.68 2.30 -2.66
C GLN A 211 26.56 3.33 -2.69
N SER A 212 25.65 3.19 -3.65
CA SER A 212 24.40 3.94 -3.63
C SER A 212 23.56 3.55 -2.42
N ARG A 213 22.59 4.40 -2.07
CA ARG A 213 21.76 4.22 -0.88
C ARG A 213 20.89 2.95 -0.92
N ASP A 214 20.44 2.58 -2.10
CA ASP A 214 19.74 1.31 -2.38
C ASP A 214 20.70 0.14 -2.66
N GLY A 215 22.00 0.42 -2.75
CA GLY A 215 23.03 -0.53 -3.12
C GLY A 215 22.95 -0.99 -4.57
N ARG A 216 22.11 -0.40 -5.44
CA ARG A 216 22.07 -0.80 -6.86
C ARG A 216 23.39 -0.58 -7.57
N THR A 217 24.15 0.42 -7.16
CA THR A 217 25.50 0.65 -7.65
C THR A 217 26.50 0.60 -6.52
N ALA A 218 27.68 0.06 -6.79
CA ALA A 218 28.80 0.09 -5.87
C ALA A 218 30.12 0.18 -6.62
N GLU A 219 31.11 0.74 -5.94
CA GLU A 219 32.44 0.97 -6.49
C GLU A 219 33.47 0.18 -5.68
N ILE A 220 34.29 -0.58 -6.38
CA ILE A 220 35.45 -1.29 -5.83
C ILE A 220 36.73 -0.60 -6.30
N GLY A 221 37.67 -0.42 -5.39
CA GLY A 221 38.97 0.19 -5.62
C GLY A 221 40.10 -0.79 -5.35
N HIS A 222 41.15 -0.75 -6.18
CA HIS A 222 42.37 -1.51 -5.94
C HIS A 222 43.35 -0.71 -5.08
N TRP A 223 43.03 -0.59 -3.80
CA TRP A 223 43.90 -0.10 -2.73
C TRP A 223 43.36 -0.58 -1.40
N LEU A 224 44.21 -0.65 -0.39
CA LEU A 224 43.86 -1.02 1.00
C LEU A 224 44.39 0.06 1.93
N TYR A 225 43.53 0.61 2.78
CA TYR A 225 43.97 1.57 3.79
C TYR A 225 44.76 0.84 4.89
N ALA A 226 45.97 1.29 5.17
CA ALA A 226 46.69 0.87 6.35
C ALA A 226 46.02 1.42 7.62
N LEU A 227 46.43 0.90 8.78
CA LEU A 227 45.93 1.32 10.10
C LEU A 227 46.13 2.82 10.39
N ASP A 228 47.04 3.48 9.66
CA ASP A 228 47.29 4.92 9.72
C ASP A 228 46.28 5.78 8.93
N GLY A 229 45.37 5.14 8.16
CA GLY A 229 44.34 5.78 7.34
C GLY A 229 44.86 6.59 6.15
N THR A 230 46.17 6.59 5.88
CA THR A 230 46.82 7.48 4.91
C THR A 230 47.71 6.78 3.91
N SER A 231 48.27 5.61 4.24
CA SER A 231 49.04 4.81 3.31
C SER A 231 48.19 3.72 2.64
N HIS A 232 48.39 3.56 1.33
CA HIS A 232 47.74 2.52 0.54
C HIS A 232 48.67 1.32 0.38
N THR A 233 48.15 0.13 0.69
CA THR A 233 48.76 -1.16 0.36
C THR A 233 47.93 -1.87 -0.70
N PHE A 234 48.49 -2.89 -1.34
CA PHE A 234 47.88 -3.55 -2.50
C PHE A 234 48.01 -5.06 -2.38
N ALA A 235 46.97 -5.76 -2.81
CA ALA A 235 46.89 -7.21 -2.81
C ALA A 235 46.42 -7.68 -4.20
N PRO A 236 47.34 -7.81 -5.17
CA PRO A 236 47.00 -8.24 -6.52
C PRO A 236 46.50 -9.69 -6.49
N GLY A 237 45.75 -10.07 -7.52
CA GLY A 237 45.12 -11.38 -7.61
C GLY A 237 43.63 -11.27 -7.89
N LEU A 238 42.92 -12.39 -7.76
CA LEU A 238 41.50 -12.48 -8.04
C LEU A 238 40.69 -12.23 -6.77
N CYS A 239 39.63 -11.46 -6.87
CA CYS A 239 38.56 -11.40 -5.88
C CYS A 239 37.19 -11.47 -6.58
N GLU A 240 36.17 -11.90 -5.84
CA GLU A 240 34.78 -11.79 -6.28
C GLU A 240 34.15 -10.56 -5.63
N PHE A 241 33.58 -9.69 -6.46
CA PHE A 241 32.75 -8.61 -5.98
C PHE A 241 31.31 -9.10 -5.93
N ALA A 242 30.87 -9.44 -4.73
CA ALA A 242 29.60 -10.09 -4.49
C ALA A 242 28.56 -9.11 -3.95
N VAL A 243 27.31 -9.38 -4.28
CA VAL A 243 26.17 -8.61 -3.84
C VAL A 243 25.11 -9.55 -3.30
N ARG A 244 24.42 -9.09 -2.26
CA ARG A 244 23.35 -9.82 -1.62
C ARG A 244 22.09 -8.98 -1.55
N ALA A 245 20.95 -9.62 -1.79
CA ALA A 245 19.63 -9.05 -1.56
C ALA A 245 18.73 -10.05 -0.85
N ARG A 246 17.77 -9.55 -0.08
CA ARG A 246 16.73 -10.35 0.56
C ARG A 246 15.36 -9.95 0.05
N PHE A 247 14.59 -10.92 -0.42
CA PHE A 247 13.24 -10.74 -0.95
C PHE A 247 12.32 -11.77 -0.31
N ASN A 248 11.24 -11.30 0.34
CA ASN A 248 10.25 -12.17 1.01
C ASN A 248 10.87 -13.26 1.92
N GLY A 249 11.94 -12.90 2.64
CA GLY A 249 12.65 -13.81 3.54
C GLY A 249 13.70 -14.71 2.88
N VAL A 250 13.69 -14.82 1.55
CA VAL A 250 14.69 -15.56 0.76
C VAL A 250 15.89 -14.64 0.48
N GLU A 251 17.09 -15.20 0.57
CA GLU A 251 18.34 -14.50 0.27
C GLU A 251 18.87 -14.97 -1.09
N ALA A 252 19.32 -14.03 -1.91
CA ALA A 252 20.01 -14.31 -3.16
C ALA A 252 21.36 -13.59 -3.17
N VAL A 253 22.33 -14.23 -3.83
CA VAL A 253 23.69 -13.71 -3.99
C VAL A 253 24.03 -13.73 -5.47
N GLY A 254 24.59 -12.62 -5.96
CA GLY A 254 25.26 -12.53 -7.25
C GLY A 254 26.73 -12.19 -7.04
N SER A 255 27.59 -12.53 -7.99
CA SER A 255 29.01 -12.22 -7.93
C SER A 255 29.56 -11.88 -9.31
N ALA A 256 30.48 -10.92 -9.34
CA ALA A 256 31.29 -10.57 -10.51
C ALA A 256 32.76 -10.81 -10.22
N GLU A 257 33.52 -11.26 -11.21
CA GLU A 257 34.95 -11.52 -11.05
C GLU A 257 35.77 -10.24 -11.23
N VAL A 258 36.70 -9.97 -10.32
CA VAL A 258 37.58 -8.80 -10.40
C VAL A 258 39.04 -9.23 -10.30
N GLN A 259 39.78 -9.01 -11.39
CA GLN A 259 41.21 -9.25 -11.46
C GLN A 259 41.97 -7.98 -11.07
N LEU A 260 42.72 -8.04 -9.98
CA LEU A 260 43.56 -6.95 -9.48
C LEU A 260 44.99 -7.14 -9.99
N GLN A 261 45.54 -6.11 -10.65
CA GLN A 261 46.89 -6.06 -11.21
C GLN A 261 47.82 -5.19 -10.37
#